data_AF-A0A846DF41-F1
#
_entry.id   AF-A0A846DF41-F1
#
_cell.length_a   1.000
_cell.length_b   1.000
_cell.length_c   1.000
_cell.angle_alpha   90.00
_cell.angle_beta   90.00
_cell.angle_gamma   90.00
#
_symmetry.space_group_name_H-M   'P 1'
#
loop_
_entity.id
_entity.type
_entity.pdbx_description
1 polymer ?
#
loop_
_entity_poly.entity_id
_entity_poly.type
_entity_poly.pdbx_seq_one_letter_code
_entity_poly.pdbx_strand_id
1 'polypeptide(L)'
;MAELQSFFANLTIWTGATVGFLKVVDWLLSTSQKTWLTDKAETAWFWLSEQRVGKFTAILRRSRLQTGFALFAHLSIIIITLAFLGRVFLGWSVNASLELGKPRLYEFQVWVDVAALLISAGFVSWKIHPRIAKWIGTAPSLKCYFGRSAMALGLCVLAAFAFLLLMYPIAGFDSPLLNEDDPEKLIAAYESMLGGKQGVIAVHALSALIAAPIMAEWMLVQTILFLSFYWLILVWVAIFLFRVFQFILLRIVESSNGPVLALSGFLIGLGAIVKAITS
;
A
#
# COMPACT_ATOMS: atom_id res chain seq x y z
N MET A 1 33.92 15.59 2.20
CA MET A 1 33.89 16.98 2.68
C MET A 1 33.47 17.99 1.60
N ALA A 2 34.06 17.97 0.40
CA ALA A 2 33.73 18.93 -0.67
C ALA A 2 32.23 18.94 -1.06
N GLU A 3 31.61 17.77 -1.18
CA GLU A 3 30.17 17.66 -1.48
C GLU A 3 29.30 18.29 -0.39
N LEU A 4 29.63 18.04 0.88
CA LEU A 4 28.92 18.60 2.03
C LEU A 4 29.03 20.14 2.08
N GLN A 5 30.22 20.68 1.82
CA GLN A 5 30.42 22.14 1.73
C GLN A 5 29.63 22.76 0.58
N SER A 6 29.62 22.10 -0.59
CA SER A 6 28.85 22.55 -1.75
C SER A 6 27.34 22.52 -1.49
N PHE A 7 26.85 21.52 -0.76
CA PHE A 7 25.45 21.40 -0.35
C PHE A 7 25.05 22.57 0.56
N PHE A 8 25.86 22.88 1.57
CA PHE A 8 25.58 23.98 2.49
C PHE A 8 25.66 25.36 1.83
N ALA A 9 26.61 25.56 0.91
CA ALA A 9 26.69 26.78 0.11
C ALA A 9 25.43 26.96 -0.74
N ASN A 10 25.00 25.92 -1.45
CA ASN A 10 23.76 25.93 -2.24
C ASN A 10 22.53 26.21 -1.36
N LEU A 11 22.41 25.53 -0.22
CA LEU A 11 21.31 25.73 0.72
C LEU A 11 21.26 27.17 1.22
N THR A 12 22.41 27.78 1.51
CA THR A 12 22.50 29.18 1.93
C THR A 12 22.04 30.14 0.83
N ILE A 13 22.50 29.92 -0.42
CA ILE A 13 22.09 30.73 -1.58
C ILE A 13 20.59 30.65 -1.80
N TRP A 14 20.03 29.43 -1.84
CA TRP A 14 18.60 29.21 -2.04
C TRP A 14 17.76 29.83 -0.91
N THR A 15 18.23 29.76 0.33
CA THR A 15 17.55 30.37 1.47
C THR A 15 17.56 31.90 1.37
N GLY A 16 18.71 32.50 1.04
CA GLY A 16 18.84 33.94 0.82
C GLY A 16 17.92 34.43 -0.31
N ALA A 17 17.91 33.73 -1.44
CA ALA A 17 17.02 34.02 -2.56
C ALA A 17 15.54 33.90 -2.17
N THR A 18 15.16 32.83 -1.46
CA THR A 18 13.78 32.63 -0.97
C THR A 18 13.34 33.76 -0.06
N VAL A 19 14.20 34.23 0.85
CA VAL A 19 13.85 35.33 1.76
C VAL A 19 13.79 36.68 1.04
N GLY A 20 14.71 36.95 0.11
CA GLY A 20 14.64 38.13 -0.74
C GLY A 20 13.31 38.19 -1.50
N PHE A 21 12.91 37.07 -2.10
CA PHE A 21 11.62 36.94 -2.77
C PHE A 21 10.44 37.16 -1.83
N LEU A 22 10.44 36.51 -0.65
CA LEU A 22 9.39 36.71 0.36
C LEU A 22 9.29 38.16 0.83
N LYS A 23 10.41 38.89 0.88
CA LYS A 23 10.42 40.32 1.24
C LYS A 23 9.82 41.21 0.14
N VAL A 24 10.07 40.88 -1.12
CA VAL A 24 9.41 41.53 -2.26
C VAL A 24 7.90 41.27 -2.21
N VAL A 25 7.48 40.03 -1.95
CA VAL A 25 6.05 39.69 -1.79
C VAL A 25 5.43 40.47 -0.63
N ASP A 26 6.10 40.57 0.51
CA ASP A 26 5.67 41.38 1.66
C ASP A 26 5.42 42.86 1.31
N TRP A 27 6.29 43.45 0.49
CA TRP A 27 6.14 44.83 0.03
C TRP A 27 5.03 45.01 -1.00
N LEU A 28 4.80 44.02 -1.85
CA LEU A 28 3.75 44.07 -2.87
C LEU A 28 2.35 43.85 -2.29
N LEU A 29 2.23 43.14 -1.16
CA LEU A 29 0.94 42.85 -0.53
C LEU A 29 0.43 44.05 0.30
N SER A 30 -0.79 44.47 0.03
CA SER A 30 -1.52 45.45 0.85
C SER A 30 -1.94 44.85 2.20
N THR A 31 -2.24 45.70 3.19
CA THR A 31 -2.72 45.27 4.51
C THR A 31 -3.98 44.40 4.42
N SER A 32 -4.93 44.78 3.57
CA SER A 32 -6.17 43.98 3.35
C SER A 32 -5.87 42.58 2.84
N GLN A 33 -4.93 42.44 1.88
CA GLN A 33 -4.51 41.15 1.37
C GLN A 33 -3.78 40.31 2.43
N LYS A 34 -2.95 40.94 3.28
CA LYS A 34 -2.27 40.27 4.41
C LYS A 34 -3.27 39.72 5.43
N THR A 35 -4.30 40.50 5.79
CA THR A 35 -5.37 40.05 6.68
C THR A 35 -6.14 38.89 6.06
N TRP A 36 -6.54 39.01 4.78
CA TRP A 36 -7.23 37.93 4.08
C TRP A 36 -6.41 36.64 4.01
N LEU A 37 -5.10 36.73 3.73
CA LEU A 37 -4.18 35.60 3.73
C LEU A 37 -4.09 34.93 5.10
N THR A 38 -4.06 35.73 6.17
CA THR A 38 -4.01 35.24 7.56
C THR A 38 -5.29 34.48 7.92
N ASP A 39 -6.47 35.04 7.62
CA ASP A 39 -7.76 34.37 7.85
C ASP A 39 -7.88 33.05 7.08
N LYS A 40 -7.42 33.02 5.82
CA LYS A 40 -7.41 31.80 5.00
C LYS A 40 -6.42 30.77 5.53
N ALA A 41 -5.25 31.19 5.98
CA ALA A 41 -4.30 30.30 6.63
C ALA A 41 -4.91 29.72 7.92
N GLU A 42 -5.53 30.52 8.77
CA GLU A 42 -6.17 30.03 10.00
C GLU A 42 -7.31 29.05 9.71
N THR A 43 -8.16 29.35 8.71
CA THR A 43 -9.21 28.43 8.25
C THR A 43 -8.62 27.09 7.77
N ALA A 44 -7.56 27.15 6.96
CA ALA A 44 -6.86 25.97 6.46
C ALA A 44 -6.21 25.18 7.60
N TRP A 45 -5.65 25.85 8.61
CA TRP A 45 -5.10 25.22 9.80
C TRP A 45 -6.16 24.44 10.57
N PHE A 46 -7.31 25.06 10.85
CA PHE A 46 -8.41 24.37 11.53
C PHE A 46 -8.84 23.13 10.76
N TRP A 47 -9.07 23.28 9.45
CA TRP A 47 -9.44 22.14 8.59
C TRP A 47 -8.39 21.01 8.63
N LEU A 48 -7.10 21.34 8.54
CA LEU A 48 -6.00 20.37 8.54
C LEU A 48 -5.83 19.71 9.92
N SER A 49 -6.02 20.46 10.99
CA SER A 49 -5.99 19.97 12.36
C SER A 49 -7.11 18.96 12.62
N GLU A 50 -8.29 19.15 12.04
CA GLU A 50 -9.38 18.19 12.09
C GLU A 50 -9.06 16.89 11.34
N GLN A 51 -8.23 16.94 10.29
CA GLN A 51 -7.79 15.73 9.59
C GLN A 51 -6.88 14.85 10.47
N ARG A 52 -6.15 15.42 11.45
CA ARG A 52 -5.34 14.65 12.42
C ARG A 52 -6.18 13.66 13.22
N VAL A 53 -7.45 13.98 13.47
CA VAL A 53 -8.36 13.18 14.30
C VAL A 53 -8.91 11.96 13.55
N GLY A 54 -8.39 11.68 12.34
CA GLY A 54 -8.69 10.44 11.64
C GLY A 54 -10.06 10.45 10.98
N LYS A 55 -10.52 11.60 10.46
CA LYS A 55 -11.75 11.67 9.63
C LYS A 55 -11.73 10.65 8.49
N PHE A 56 -10.57 10.45 7.86
CA PHE A 56 -10.40 9.41 6.84
C PHE A 56 -10.50 7.99 7.41
N THR A 57 -9.88 7.70 8.56
CA THR A 57 -10.07 6.42 9.24
C THR A 57 -11.50 6.23 9.72
N ALA A 58 -12.25 7.29 10.03
CA ALA A 58 -13.67 7.22 10.36
C ALA A 58 -14.54 6.90 9.14
N ILE A 59 -14.17 7.40 7.95
CA ILE A 59 -14.79 7.00 6.68
C ILE A 59 -14.47 5.53 6.40
N LEU A 60 -13.21 5.12 6.51
CA LEU A 60 -12.79 3.73 6.31
C LEU A 60 -13.36 2.77 7.36
N ARG A 61 -13.76 3.25 8.56
CA ARG A 61 -14.47 2.43 9.55
C ARG A 61 -15.92 2.13 9.18
N ARG A 62 -16.49 2.81 8.17
CA ARG A 62 -17.87 2.52 7.73
C ARG A 62 -17.90 1.11 7.15
N SER A 63 -18.56 0.20 7.86
CA SER A 63 -18.66 -1.21 7.47
C SER A 63 -19.12 -1.40 6.02
N ARG A 64 -20.05 -0.59 5.51
CA ARG A 64 -20.49 -0.66 4.11
C ARG A 64 -19.37 -0.36 3.11
N LEU A 65 -18.52 0.62 3.40
CA LEU A 65 -17.38 0.96 2.53
C LEU A 65 -16.33 -0.14 2.59
N GLN A 66 -16.04 -0.68 3.77
CA GLN A 66 -15.09 -1.80 3.89
C GLN A 66 -15.58 -3.04 3.16
N THR A 67 -16.87 -3.39 3.28
CA THR A 67 -17.47 -4.48 2.51
C THR A 67 -17.40 -4.20 1.01
N GLY A 68 -17.71 -2.96 0.58
CA GLY A 68 -17.61 -2.58 -0.83
C GLY A 68 -16.19 -2.71 -1.38
N PHE A 69 -15.18 -2.20 -0.65
CA PHE A 69 -13.77 -2.36 -1.01
C PHE A 69 -13.33 -3.83 -0.99
N ALA A 70 -13.83 -4.62 -0.05
CA ALA A 70 -13.54 -6.04 0.03
C ALA A 70 -14.01 -6.80 -1.21
N LEU A 71 -15.27 -6.59 -1.59
CA LEU A 71 -15.88 -7.17 -2.78
C LEU A 71 -15.13 -6.72 -4.03
N PHE A 72 -14.84 -5.42 -4.15
CA PHE A 72 -14.12 -4.87 -5.29
C PHE A 72 -12.69 -5.44 -5.42
N ALA A 73 -11.94 -5.53 -4.32
CA ALA A 73 -10.59 -6.07 -4.30
C ALA A 73 -10.58 -7.54 -4.73
N HIS A 74 -11.48 -8.36 -4.19
CA HIS A 74 -11.56 -9.77 -4.57
C HIS A 74 -11.97 -9.95 -6.03
N LEU A 75 -12.99 -9.22 -6.50
CA LEU A 75 -13.41 -9.23 -7.91
C LEU A 75 -12.28 -8.79 -8.84
N SER A 76 -11.49 -7.79 -8.46
CA SER A 76 -10.34 -7.32 -9.25
C SER A 76 -9.27 -8.40 -9.40
N ILE A 77 -8.95 -9.12 -8.32
CA ILE A 77 -7.99 -10.24 -8.36
C ILE A 77 -8.51 -11.36 -9.26
N ILE A 78 -9.80 -11.70 -9.15
CA ILE A 78 -10.42 -12.71 -10.00
C ILE A 78 -10.34 -12.28 -11.47
N ILE A 79 -10.70 -11.03 -11.79
CA ILE A 79 -10.64 -10.50 -13.16
C ILE A 79 -9.20 -10.51 -13.68
N ILE A 80 -8.22 -10.05 -12.89
CA ILE A 80 -6.81 -10.06 -13.27
C ILE A 80 -6.33 -11.50 -13.50
N THR A 81 -6.69 -12.43 -12.63
CA THR A 81 -6.32 -13.84 -12.74
C THR A 81 -6.95 -14.47 -13.98
N LEU A 82 -8.24 -14.22 -14.24
CA LEU A 82 -8.95 -14.69 -15.43
C LEU A 82 -8.40 -14.07 -16.71
N ALA A 83 -8.04 -12.78 -16.70
CA ALA A 83 -7.42 -12.11 -17.84
C ALA A 83 -6.02 -12.66 -18.13
N PHE A 84 -5.24 -12.93 -17.08
CA PHE A 84 -3.94 -13.58 -17.19
C PHE A 84 -4.08 -14.99 -17.77
N LEU A 85 -4.99 -15.81 -17.22
CA LEU A 85 -5.30 -17.14 -17.75
C LEU A 85 -5.77 -17.06 -19.20
N GLY A 86 -6.73 -16.18 -19.53
CA GLY A 86 -7.22 -16.00 -20.89
C GLY A 86 -6.11 -15.62 -21.88
N ARG A 87 -5.18 -14.75 -21.47
CA ARG A 87 -4.04 -14.35 -22.32
C ARG A 87 -3.06 -15.50 -22.58
N VAL A 88 -2.84 -16.36 -21.58
CA VAL A 88 -2.04 -17.59 -21.74
C VAL A 88 -2.74 -18.56 -22.70
N PHE A 89 -4.07 -18.72 -22.59
CA PHE A 89 -4.85 -19.66 -23.40
C PHE A 89 -5.05 -19.23 -24.85
N LEU A 90 -5.25 -17.94 -25.10
CA LEU A 90 -5.44 -17.41 -26.45
C LEU A 90 -4.12 -17.32 -27.24
N GLY A 91 -3.00 -17.79 -26.66
CA GLY A 91 -1.68 -17.75 -27.29
C GLY A 91 -1.13 -16.33 -27.48
N TRP A 92 -1.74 -15.33 -26.83
CA TRP A 92 -1.37 -13.92 -26.98
C TRP A 92 -0.07 -13.54 -26.26
N SER A 93 0.51 -14.46 -25.49
CA SER A 93 1.75 -14.25 -24.76
C SER A 93 2.50 -15.56 -24.54
N VAL A 94 3.32 -15.95 -25.51
CA VAL A 94 4.25 -17.11 -25.42
C VAL A 94 5.21 -16.95 -24.23
N ASN A 95 5.59 -15.71 -23.89
CA ASN A 95 6.44 -15.42 -22.73
C ASN A 95 5.72 -15.64 -21.39
N ALA A 96 4.41 -15.40 -21.30
CA ALA A 96 3.67 -15.63 -20.04
C ALA A 96 3.43 -17.13 -19.77
N SER A 97 3.30 -17.94 -20.83
CA SER A 97 3.31 -19.41 -20.68
C SER A 97 4.67 -19.95 -20.26
N LEU A 98 5.78 -19.31 -20.67
CA LEU A 98 7.14 -19.67 -20.27
C LEU A 98 7.48 -19.20 -18.84
N GLU A 99 7.02 -18.02 -18.42
CA GLU A 99 7.19 -17.48 -17.06
C GLU A 99 6.39 -18.25 -15.99
N LEU A 100 5.33 -18.98 -16.37
CA LEU A 100 4.62 -19.92 -15.49
C LEU A 100 5.46 -21.17 -15.13
N GLY A 101 6.67 -21.29 -15.67
CA GLY A 101 7.73 -22.13 -15.14
C GLY A 101 7.61 -23.63 -15.45
N LYS A 102 6.41 -24.19 -15.65
CA LYS A 102 6.22 -25.59 -16.05
C LYS A 102 4.94 -25.77 -16.89
N PRO A 103 4.93 -26.67 -17.89
CA PRO A 103 3.70 -27.06 -18.56
C PRO A 103 2.75 -27.65 -17.51
N ARG A 104 1.52 -27.13 -17.46
CA ARG A 104 0.44 -27.73 -16.66
C ARG A 104 0.29 -29.20 -17.07
N LEU A 105 0.13 -30.09 -16.09
CA LEU A 105 0.02 -31.53 -16.34
C LEU A 105 -1.16 -31.87 -17.28
N TYR A 106 -2.22 -31.06 -17.25
CA TYR A 106 -3.33 -31.17 -18.21
C TYR A 106 -3.97 -29.82 -18.55
N GLU A 107 -4.44 -29.70 -19.80
CA GLU A 107 -5.14 -28.50 -20.31
C GLU A 107 -6.41 -28.14 -19.51
N PHE A 108 -7.15 -29.15 -19.04
CA PHE A 108 -8.42 -28.92 -18.33
C PHE A 108 -8.24 -28.35 -16.91
N GLN A 109 -7.03 -28.39 -16.33
CA GLN A 109 -6.74 -27.85 -15.00
C GLN A 109 -7.10 -26.36 -14.88
N VAL A 110 -7.11 -25.65 -16.01
CA VAL A 110 -7.44 -24.22 -16.01
C VAL A 110 -8.92 -23.99 -15.81
N TRP A 111 -9.78 -24.85 -16.37
CA TRP A 111 -11.20 -24.77 -16.11
C TRP A 111 -11.54 -25.11 -14.66
N VAL A 112 -10.75 -25.98 -14.05
CA VAL A 112 -10.83 -26.29 -12.61
C VAL A 112 -10.44 -25.07 -11.77
N ASP A 113 -9.35 -24.38 -12.11
CA ASP A 113 -8.95 -23.13 -11.44
C ASP A 113 -10.01 -22.04 -11.61
N VAL A 114 -10.55 -21.86 -12.82
CA VAL A 114 -11.61 -20.90 -13.11
C VAL A 114 -12.85 -21.21 -12.26
N ALA A 115 -13.27 -22.47 -12.21
CA ALA A 115 -14.41 -22.89 -11.39
C ALA A 115 -14.15 -22.64 -9.90
N ALA A 116 -12.96 -23.00 -9.40
CA ALA A 116 -12.56 -22.76 -8.00
C ALA A 116 -12.52 -21.26 -7.67
N LEU A 117 -12.03 -20.43 -8.57
CA LEU A 117 -12.02 -18.97 -8.44
C LEU A 117 -13.44 -18.40 -8.41
N LEU A 118 -14.35 -18.88 -9.26
CA LEU A 118 -15.75 -18.46 -9.25
C LEU A 118 -16.49 -18.91 -7.99
N ILE A 119 -16.22 -20.12 -7.48
CA ILE A 119 -16.78 -20.61 -6.21
C ILE A 119 -16.24 -19.77 -5.05
N SER A 120 -14.93 -19.50 -5.03
CA SER A 120 -14.31 -18.58 -4.07
C SER A 120 -14.97 -17.20 -4.14
N ALA A 121 -15.16 -16.66 -5.35
CA ALA A 121 -15.84 -15.39 -5.58
C ALA A 121 -17.23 -15.37 -4.95
N GLY A 122 -18.05 -16.39 -5.22
CA GLY A 122 -19.40 -16.48 -4.68
C GLY A 122 -19.41 -16.63 -3.16
N PHE A 123 -18.67 -17.61 -2.63
CA PHE A 123 -18.75 -17.94 -1.21
C PHE A 123 -17.98 -16.96 -0.33
N VAL A 124 -16.71 -16.69 -0.64
CA VAL A 124 -15.84 -15.88 0.22
C VAL A 124 -16.21 -14.41 0.14
N SER A 125 -16.49 -13.86 -1.05
CA SER A 125 -16.89 -12.45 -1.20
C SER A 125 -18.20 -12.15 -0.49
N TRP A 126 -19.19 -13.05 -0.53
CA TRP A 126 -20.49 -12.77 0.09
C TRP A 126 -20.59 -13.20 1.56
N LYS A 127 -19.82 -14.20 2.02
CA LYS A 127 -19.97 -14.73 3.39
C LYS A 127 -18.83 -14.37 4.32
N ILE A 128 -17.58 -14.50 3.89
CA ILE A 128 -16.40 -14.39 4.78
C ILE A 128 -15.93 -12.93 4.82
N HIS A 129 -15.61 -12.34 3.67
CA HIS A 129 -15.12 -10.98 3.55
C HIS A 129 -15.99 -9.94 4.27
N PRO A 130 -17.33 -9.94 4.15
CA PRO A 130 -18.16 -8.94 4.81
C PRO A 130 -18.15 -9.08 6.33
N ARG A 131 -17.97 -10.30 6.85
CA ARG A 131 -17.88 -10.55 8.29
C ARG A 131 -16.56 -10.05 8.86
N ILE A 132 -15.44 -10.30 8.19
CA ILE A 132 -14.12 -9.81 8.58
C ILE A 132 -14.10 -8.28 8.50
N ALA A 133 -14.55 -7.70 7.39
CA ALA A 133 -14.68 -6.26 7.22
C ALA A 133 -15.56 -5.65 8.34
N LYS A 134 -16.74 -6.21 8.60
CA LYS A 134 -17.62 -5.74 9.69
C LYS A 134 -16.94 -5.85 11.06
N TRP A 135 -16.24 -6.94 11.34
CA TRP A 135 -15.51 -7.13 12.60
C TRP A 135 -14.41 -6.09 12.78
N ILE A 136 -13.67 -5.74 11.72
CA ILE A 136 -12.67 -4.66 11.75
C ILE A 136 -13.35 -3.28 11.94
N GLY A 137 -14.35 -2.95 11.11
CA GLY A 137 -15.00 -1.64 11.09
C GLY A 137 -15.76 -1.29 12.37
N THR A 138 -16.30 -2.31 13.07
CA THR A 138 -17.01 -2.15 14.35
C THR A 138 -16.08 -2.03 15.56
N ALA A 139 -14.76 -1.90 15.36
CA ALA A 139 -13.83 -1.66 16.46
C ALA A 139 -14.20 -0.38 17.25
N PRO A 140 -14.18 -0.40 18.60
CA PRO A 140 -14.61 0.74 19.43
C PRO A 140 -13.63 1.92 19.38
N SER A 141 -12.34 1.67 19.15
CA SER A 141 -11.28 2.68 19.13
C SER A 141 -10.34 2.49 17.92
N LEU A 142 -9.60 3.54 17.58
CA LEU A 142 -8.61 3.50 16.49
C LEU A 142 -7.50 2.46 16.75
N LYS A 143 -7.05 2.34 18.00
CA LYS A 143 -6.08 1.31 18.41
C LYS A 143 -6.64 -0.10 18.18
N CYS A 144 -7.89 -0.33 18.56
CA CYS A 144 -8.54 -1.63 18.34
C CYS A 144 -8.75 -1.91 16.83
N TYR A 145 -9.08 -0.88 16.05
CA TYR A 145 -9.18 -1.00 14.58
C TYR A 145 -7.87 -1.50 13.97
N PHE A 146 -6.75 -0.83 14.26
CA PHE A 146 -5.44 -1.25 13.77
C PHE A 146 -5.04 -2.62 14.31
N GLY A 147 -5.32 -2.92 15.58
CA GLY A 147 -5.07 -4.24 16.17
C GLY A 147 -5.84 -5.37 15.47
N ARG A 148 -7.13 -5.16 15.19
CA ARG A 148 -7.97 -6.14 14.45
C ARG A 148 -7.49 -6.31 13.01
N SER A 149 -7.15 -5.22 12.32
CA SER A 149 -6.58 -5.27 10.97
C SER A 149 -5.23 -5.99 10.94
N ALA A 150 -4.33 -5.70 11.87
CA ALA A 150 -3.03 -6.38 11.96
C ALA A 150 -3.18 -7.87 12.30
N MET A 151 -4.13 -8.21 13.18
CA MET A 151 -4.45 -9.61 13.50
C MET A 151 -5.00 -10.35 12.28
N ALA A 152 -5.93 -9.73 11.52
CA ALA A 152 -6.44 -10.31 10.27
C ALA A 152 -5.31 -10.52 9.25
N LEU A 153 -4.40 -9.55 9.09
CA LEU A 153 -3.23 -9.69 8.24
C LEU A 153 -2.34 -10.85 8.69
N GLY A 154 -2.00 -10.91 9.98
CA GLY A 154 -1.18 -11.98 10.55
C GLY A 154 -1.80 -13.36 10.37
N LEU A 155 -3.13 -13.49 10.49
CA LEU A 155 -3.84 -14.73 10.19
C LEU A 155 -3.78 -15.09 8.70
N CYS A 156 -3.83 -14.11 7.79
CA CYS A 156 -3.64 -14.35 6.36
C CYS A 156 -2.20 -14.81 6.06
N VAL A 157 -1.19 -14.20 6.70
CA VAL A 157 0.22 -14.63 6.59
C VAL A 157 0.37 -16.07 7.07
N LEU A 158 -0.18 -16.39 8.24
CA LEU A 158 -0.09 -17.72 8.82
C LEU A 158 -0.83 -18.74 7.94
N ALA A 159 -2.01 -18.40 7.42
CA ALA A 159 -2.76 -19.26 6.51
C ALA A 159 -2.00 -19.48 5.19
N ALA A 160 -1.39 -18.45 4.62
CA ALA A 160 -0.55 -18.56 3.43
C ALA A 160 0.66 -19.47 3.69
N PHE A 161 1.34 -19.30 4.82
CA PHE A 161 2.49 -20.12 5.19
C PHE A 161 2.09 -21.59 5.44
N ALA A 162 1.00 -21.83 6.16
CA ALA A 162 0.45 -23.16 6.38
C ALA A 162 0.04 -23.83 5.06
N PHE A 163 -0.57 -23.06 4.15
CA PHE A 163 -0.91 -23.52 2.81
C PHE A 163 0.33 -23.89 2.01
N LEU A 164 1.37 -23.05 2.00
CA LEU A 164 2.64 -23.34 1.33
C LEU A 164 3.32 -24.58 1.92
N LEU A 165 3.32 -24.75 3.24
CA LEU A 165 3.84 -25.96 3.89
C LEU A 165 3.05 -27.21 3.50
N LEU A 166 1.73 -27.11 3.36
CA LEU A 166 0.89 -28.22 2.92
C LEU A 166 1.12 -28.55 1.44
N MET A 167 1.45 -27.55 0.62
CA MET A 167 1.82 -27.73 -0.79
C MET A 167 3.29 -28.10 -0.99
N TYR A 168 4.14 -27.93 0.02
CA TYR A 168 5.58 -28.17 -0.07
C TYR A 168 5.93 -29.61 -0.46
N PRO A 169 5.30 -30.68 0.06
CA PRO A 169 5.56 -32.03 -0.42
C PRO A 169 5.28 -32.17 -1.91
N ILE A 170 4.17 -31.61 -2.39
CA ILE A 170 3.79 -31.64 -3.81
C ILE A 170 4.82 -30.88 -4.66
N ALA A 171 5.29 -29.73 -4.20
CA ALA A 171 6.34 -28.94 -4.87
C ALA A 171 7.76 -29.52 -4.69
N GLY A 172 8.00 -30.35 -3.68
CA GLY A 172 9.28 -31.00 -3.38
C GLY A 172 9.52 -32.26 -4.21
N PHE A 173 8.44 -32.90 -4.69
CA PHE A 173 8.52 -33.94 -5.73
C PHE A 173 8.94 -33.39 -7.09
N ASP A 174 8.86 -32.07 -7.26
CA ASP A 174 9.36 -31.32 -8.41
C ASP A 174 10.88 -31.11 -8.41
N SER A 175 11.59 -31.89 -7.58
CA SER A 175 13.04 -31.93 -7.44
C SER A 175 13.74 -32.34 -8.75
N PRO A 176 14.93 -31.78 -9.04
CA PRO A 176 15.78 -32.18 -10.18
C PRO A 176 16.23 -33.66 -10.17
N LEU A 177 15.82 -34.45 -9.18
CA LEU A 177 15.97 -35.91 -9.16
C LEU A 177 15.02 -36.64 -10.13
N LEU A 178 13.95 -35.99 -10.60
CA LEU A 178 13.17 -36.43 -11.76
C LEU A 178 13.71 -35.70 -12.98
N ASN A 179 14.62 -36.32 -13.73
CA ASN A 179 15.17 -35.78 -14.98
C ASN A 179 14.03 -35.15 -15.82
N GLU A 180 14.15 -33.85 -16.11
CA GLU A 180 13.19 -33.04 -16.87
C GLU A 180 12.98 -33.50 -18.33
N ASP A 181 13.73 -34.52 -18.78
CA ASP A 181 13.74 -35.00 -20.17
C ASP A 181 12.48 -35.79 -20.55
N ASP A 182 11.66 -36.23 -19.59
CA ASP A 182 10.47 -37.06 -19.85
C ASP A 182 9.23 -36.59 -19.06
N PRO A 183 8.42 -35.67 -19.60
CA PRO A 183 7.25 -35.12 -18.94
C PRO A 183 6.18 -36.18 -18.62
N GLU A 184 6.14 -37.30 -19.35
CA GLU A 184 5.18 -38.38 -19.10
C GLU A 184 5.49 -39.12 -17.80
N LYS A 185 6.78 -39.33 -17.49
CA LYS A 185 7.20 -39.92 -16.20
C LYS A 185 6.87 -39.02 -15.01
N LEU A 186 7.00 -37.70 -15.20
CA LEU A 186 6.62 -36.73 -14.18
C LEU A 186 5.12 -36.79 -13.90
N ILE A 187 4.28 -36.80 -14.95
CA ILE A 187 2.82 -36.94 -14.84
C ILE A 187 2.46 -38.25 -14.12
N ALA A 188 3.05 -39.37 -14.53
CA ALA A 188 2.78 -40.68 -13.94
C ALA A 188 3.19 -40.75 -12.45
N ALA A 189 4.28 -40.09 -12.05
CA ALA A 189 4.71 -40.00 -10.66
C ALA A 189 3.72 -39.19 -9.81
N TYR A 190 3.26 -38.04 -10.31
CA TYR A 190 2.23 -37.23 -9.63
C TYR A 190 0.89 -37.95 -9.52
N GLU A 191 0.43 -38.60 -10.59
CA GLU A 191 -0.76 -39.43 -10.56
C GLU A 191 -0.59 -40.57 -9.55
N SER A 192 0.52 -41.30 -9.56
CA SER A 192 0.75 -42.41 -8.62
C SER A 192 0.74 -41.95 -7.17
N MET A 193 1.30 -40.78 -6.85
CA MET A 193 1.31 -40.23 -5.50
C MET A 193 -0.07 -39.79 -5.03
N LEU A 194 -0.85 -39.17 -5.92
CA LEU A 194 -2.15 -38.57 -5.56
C LEU A 194 -3.33 -39.53 -5.74
N GLY A 195 -3.09 -40.80 -6.11
CA GLY A 195 -4.15 -41.79 -6.30
C GLY A 195 -4.85 -41.68 -7.66
N GLY A 196 -4.10 -41.27 -8.68
CA GLY A 196 -4.49 -41.14 -10.08
C GLY A 196 -4.79 -39.70 -10.49
N LYS A 197 -5.22 -39.56 -11.75
CA LYS A 197 -5.62 -38.28 -12.35
C LYS A 197 -6.59 -37.49 -11.48
N GLN A 198 -7.59 -38.14 -10.89
CA GLN A 198 -8.60 -37.49 -10.05
C GLN A 198 -8.00 -36.84 -8.79
N GLY A 199 -6.96 -37.42 -8.22
CA GLY A 199 -6.25 -36.85 -7.07
C GLY A 199 -5.51 -35.57 -7.42
N VAL A 200 -4.82 -35.55 -8.57
CA VAL A 200 -4.15 -34.36 -9.09
C VAL A 200 -5.17 -33.22 -9.29
N ILE A 201 -6.33 -33.53 -9.87
CA ILE A 201 -7.42 -32.57 -10.08
C ILE A 201 -7.93 -32.01 -8.75
N ALA A 202 -8.24 -32.90 -7.80
CA ALA A 202 -8.79 -32.52 -6.52
C ALA A 202 -7.83 -31.61 -5.73
N VAL A 203 -6.54 -31.95 -5.73
CA VAL A 203 -5.51 -31.14 -5.07
C VAL A 203 -5.39 -29.76 -5.70
N HIS A 204 -5.36 -29.65 -7.04
CA HIS A 204 -5.34 -28.35 -7.72
C HIS A 204 -6.59 -27.52 -7.44
N ALA A 205 -7.78 -28.13 -7.55
CA ALA A 205 -9.05 -27.46 -7.27
C ALA A 205 -9.08 -26.89 -5.84
N LEU A 206 -8.68 -27.71 -4.87
CA LEU A 206 -8.62 -27.33 -3.47
C LEU A 206 -7.58 -26.23 -3.23
N SER A 207 -6.44 -26.31 -3.92
CA SER A 207 -5.37 -25.31 -3.87
C SER A 207 -5.87 -23.95 -4.31
N ALA A 208 -6.50 -23.87 -5.49
CA ALA A 208 -7.07 -22.64 -6.01
C ALA A 208 -8.19 -22.10 -5.11
N LEU A 209 -9.04 -22.99 -4.60
CA LEU A 209 -10.16 -22.62 -3.71
C LEU A 209 -9.68 -22.04 -2.38
N ILE A 210 -8.53 -22.47 -1.85
CA ILE A 210 -7.96 -21.98 -0.59
C ILE A 210 -7.08 -20.74 -0.82
N ALA A 211 -6.26 -20.75 -1.87
CA ALA A 211 -5.29 -19.68 -2.14
C ALA A 211 -5.97 -18.36 -2.51
N ALA A 212 -7.02 -18.40 -3.33
CA ALA A 212 -7.69 -17.19 -3.80
C ALA A 212 -8.30 -16.34 -2.65
N PRO A 213 -9.04 -16.92 -1.68
CA PRO A 213 -9.50 -16.21 -0.48
C PRO A 213 -8.38 -15.59 0.34
N ILE A 214 -7.28 -16.34 0.54
CA ILE A 214 -6.12 -15.88 1.34
C ILE A 214 -5.50 -14.66 0.68
N MET A 215 -5.27 -14.72 -0.64
CA MET A 215 -4.71 -13.61 -1.42
C MET A 215 -5.64 -12.41 -1.46
N ALA A 216 -6.95 -12.64 -1.59
CA ALA A 216 -7.94 -11.57 -1.57
C ALA A 216 -8.01 -10.85 -0.23
N GLU A 217 -8.04 -11.60 0.88
CA GLU A 217 -8.02 -11.01 2.22
C GLU A 217 -6.69 -10.29 2.49
N TRP A 218 -5.57 -10.88 2.07
CA TRP A 218 -4.28 -10.24 2.15
C TRP A 218 -4.28 -8.86 1.48
N MET A 219 -4.69 -8.79 0.22
CA MET A 219 -4.69 -7.54 -0.55
C MET A 219 -5.66 -6.52 0.03
N LEU A 220 -6.83 -6.95 0.49
CA LEU A 220 -7.82 -6.11 1.15
C LEU A 220 -7.23 -5.48 2.42
N VAL A 221 -6.73 -6.30 3.34
CA VAL A 221 -6.22 -5.84 4.63
C VAL A 221 -4.97 -4.98 4.44
N GLN A 222 -4.08 -5.38 3.53
CA GLN A 222 -2.92 -4.58 3.13
C GLN A 222 -3.36 -3.23 2.59
N THR A 223 -4.35 -3.18 1.68
CA THR A 223 -4.86 -1.93 1.11
C THR A 223 -5.45 -1.03 2.20
N ILE A 224 -6.24 -1.57 3.12
CA ILE A 224 -6.82 -0.81 4.23
C ILE A 224 -5.72 -0.25 5.14
N LEU A 225 -4.75 -1.07 5.53
CA LEU A 225 -3.65 -0.65 6.40
C LEU A 225 -2.75 0.38 5.71
N PHE A 226 -2.38 0.11 4.45
CA PHE A 226 -1.52 0.97 3.66
C PHE A 226 -2.17 2.32 3.37
N LEU A 227 -3.44 2.36 2.94
CA LEU A 227 -4.16 3.61 2.75
C LEU A 227 -4.29 4.39 4.07
N SER A 228 -4.56 3.71 5.19
CA SER A 228 -4.65 4.36 6.49
C SER A 228 -3.32 4.96 6.94
N PHE A 229 -2.22 4.24 6.72
CA PHE A 229 -0.87 4.69 7.08
C PHE A 229 -0.36 5.79 6.14
N TYR A 230 -0.54 5.61 4.82
CA TYR A 230 -0.16 6.59 3.81
C TYR A 230 -0.93 7.89 4.00
N TRP A 231 -2.24 7.82 4.27
CA TRP A 231 -3.03 9.00 4.61
C TRP A 231 -2.49 9.71 5.86
N LEU A 232 -2.13 8.96 6.90
CA LEU A 232 -1.56 9.53 8.12
C LEU A 232 -0.23 10.25 7.84
N ILE A 233 0.66 9.63 7.04
CA ILE A 233 1.91 10.25 6.60
C ILE A 233 1.62 11.52 5.79
N LEU A 234 0.73 11.46 4.80
CA LEU A 234 0.38 12.62 3.98
C LEU A 234 -0.16 13.77 4.82
N VAL A 235 -1.05 13.48 5.76
CA VAL A 235 -1.58 14.48 6.69
C VAL A 235 -0.45 15.07 7.53
N TRP A 236 0.44 14.25 8.10
CA TRP A 236 1.58 14.73 8.88
C TRP A 236 2.52 15.62 8.06
N VAL A 237 2.86 15.22 6.84
CA VAL A 237 3.66 16.02 5.92
C VAL A 237 2.96 17.34 5.61
N ALA A 238 1.67 17.30 5.27
CA ALA A 238 0.89 18.50 4.99
C ALA A 238 0.86 19.44 6.20
N ILE A 239 0.74 18.91 7.42
CA ILE A 239 0.78 19.72 8.64
C ILE A 239 2.16 20.32 8.88
N PHE A 240 3.22 19.54 8.68
CA PHE A 240 4.58 20.05 8.81
C PHE A 240 4.81 21.21 7.83
N LEU A 241 4.48 21.01 6.55
CA LEU A 241 4.58 22.05 5.52
C LEU A 241 3.72 23.26 5.86
N PHE A 242 2.50 23.04 6.35
CA PHE A 242 1.61 24.11 6.75
C PHE A 242 2.16 24.90 7.95
N ARG A 243 2.79 24.24 8.93
CA ARG A 243 3.44 24.92 10.07
C ARG A 243 4.61 25.78 9.63
N VAL A 244 5.41 25.29 8.68
CA VAL A 244 6.49 26.08 8.05
C VAL A 244 5.90 27.30 7.35
N PHE A 245 4.84 27.11 6.57
CA PHE A 245 4.14 28.21 5.90
C PHE A 245 3.56 29.24 6.89
N GLN A 246 2.87 28.78 7.95
CA GLN A 246 2.30 29.64 8.99
C GLN A 246 3.39 30.45 9.69
N PHE A 247 4.53 29.83 10.01
CA PHE A 247 5.68 30.52 10.59
C PHE A 247 6.20 31.64 9.67
N ILE A 248 6.34 31.36 8.37
CA ILE A 248 6.75 32.35 7.37
C ILE A 248 5.72 33.48 7.27
N LEU A 249 4.43 33.13 7.20
CA LEU A 249 3.33 34.07 7.03
C LEU A 249 3.20 35.01 8.24
N LEU A 250 3.23 34.49 9.47
CA LEU A 250 3.22 35.31 10.69
C LEU A 250 4.39 36.29 10.72
N ARG A 251 5.59 35.84 10.27
CA ARG A 251 6.76 36.73 10.21
C ARG A 251 6.60 37.83 9.17
N ILE A 252 6.01 37.54 8.01
CA ILE A 252 5.70 38.54 6.99
C ILE A 252 4.66 39.56 7.50
N VAL A 253 3.62 39.08 8.18
CA VAL A 253 2.47 39.92 8.58
C VAL A 253 2.76 40.76 9.83
N GLU A 254 3.40 40.19 10.85
CA GLU A 254 3.51 40.83 12.18
C GLU A 254 4.72 41.74 12.35
N SER A 255 5.72 41.70 11.48
CA SER A 255 6.89 42.56 11.65
C SER A 255 7.46 43.08 10.34
N SER A 256 7.75 44.38 10.30
CA SER A 256 8.39 45.06 9.17
C SER A 256 9.75 44.44 8.77
N ASN A 257 10.37 43.65 9.65
CA ASN A 257 11.65 42.94 9.43
C ASN A 257 11.55 41.41 9.54
N GLY A 258 10.35 40.83 9.60
CA GLY A 258 10.18 39.42 9.97
C GLY A 258 10.78 38.38 9.02
N PRO A 259 10.77 38.58 7.70
CA PRO A 259 11.50 37.69 6.78
C PRO A 259 13.01 37.65 7.08
N VAL A 260 13.59 38.78 7.50
CA VAL A 260 15.02 38.89 7.85
C VAL A 260 15.32 38.21 9.19
N LEU A 261 14.40 38.30 10.17
CA LEU A 261 14.49 37.58 11.44
C LEU A 261 14.32 36.06 11.28
N ALA A 262 13.44 35.61 10.38
CA ALA A 262 13.28 34.20 10.04
C ALA A 262 14.52 33.63 9.34
N LEU A 263 15.11 34.39 8.41
CA LEU A 263 16.36 34.03 7.74
C LEU A 263 17.53 33.91 8.72
N SER A 264 17.70 34.90 9.58
CA SER A 264 18.78 34.89 10.58
C SER A 264 18.63 33.73 11.56
N GLY A 265 17.42 33.46 12.06
CA GLY A 265 17.15 32.28 12.88
C GLY A 265 17.46 30.96 12.17
N PHE A 266 17.06 30.82 10.90
CA PHE A 266 17.36 29.64 10.09
C PHE A 266 18.86 29.49 9.85
N LEU A 267 19.57 30.54 9.43
CA LEU A 267 21.02 30.53 9.20
C LEU A 267 21.82 30.21 10.47
N ILE A 268 21.37 30.69 11.64
CA ILE A 268 21.95 30.34 12.94
C ILE A 268 21.75 28.86 13.25
N GLY A 269 20.53 28.33 13.06
CA GLY A 269 20.24 26.90 13.25
C GLY A 269 21.05 26.01 12.31
N LEU A 270 21.18 26.44 11.06
CA LEU A 270 21.99 25.75 10.05
C LEU A 270 23.47 25.78 10.39
N GLY A 271 24.00 26.93 10.81
CA GLY A 271 25.36 27.07 11.30
C GLY A 271 25.65 26.19 12.52
N ALA A 272 24.67 26.02 13.43
CA ALA A 272 24.78 25.13 14.57
C ALA A 272 24.81 23.64 14.14
N ILE A 273 23.98 23.24 13.18
CA ILE A 273 23.99 21.87 12.62
C ILE A 273 25.30 21.58 11.88
N VAL A 274 25.75 22.50 11.02
CA VAL A 274 27.04 22.38 10.32
C VAL A 274 28.16 22.23 11.34
N LYS A 275 28.21 23.12 12.35
CA LYS A 275 29.21 23.08 13.40
C LYS A 275 29.20 21.73 14.12
N ALA A 276 28.03 21.23 14.52
CA ALA A 276 27.90 19.95 15.22
C ALA A 276 28.30 18.73 14.36
N ILE A 277 28.21 18.82 13.04
CA ILE A 277 28.61 17.73 12.12
C ILE A 277 30.11 17.78 11.80
N THR A 278 30.71 18.98 11.79
CA THR A 278 32.12 19.19 11.43
C THR A 278 33.08 19.26 12.62
N SER A 279 32.56 19.40 13.84
CA SER A 279 33.30 19.30 15.11
C SER A 279 33.40 17.86 15.56
#